data_AF-A0A0N9HZE6-F1
#
_entry.id   AF-A0A0N9HZE6-F1
#
_cell.length_a   1.000
_cell.length_b   1.000
_cell.length_c   1.000
_cell.angle_alpha   90.00
_cell.angle_beta   90.00
_cell.angle_gamma   90.00
#
_symmetry.space_group_name_H-M   'P 1'
#
loop_
_entity.id
_entity.type
_entity.pdbx_description
1 polymer ?
#
loop_
_entity_poly.entity_id
_entity_poly.type
_entity_poly.pdbx_seq_one_letter_code
_entity_poly.pdbx_strand_id
1 'polypeptide(L)'
;MEWSTRTVVGSWPRFGAGVSTGRVDFVPTGGPWWSVAGKTVPPETITAELVDGEISVEIPTTDDPSVRPAGGTWTVREKVNGIARTPYAITVPAGDVPLRLADIAPVSPVGAVERVVRSVGGIQPNETGDVEIPELSGGGTVESVDGRTGAVSLGDLYVDPTELATALATRAALAHTHSIADVVGLASALGAKADTAVLAAVAISGSYADLTGTVPTAALPPLAVNETSVVASQAAMLALPAQRGDMAIRTDTGRTYVLAADNPATLANWKEVLAAGQVQSVAGQSGVVVLSRADVGLANVDNTADTAKPISTATQAALDGKAATSHNHAVADVTGLQTSLNAKATKLVVRQAWITSGDVSPLPNTSGTWQILTGFELSIPAQAGDYVELAVNALRLDSTGNSWMDQGVVVGTSVVRYLSSGSATPGFEGDPGWTRGSGYASKSAPRGFTVTSGDLDNGAVRFCLAVKSNGTGTLNASTNYPFYWRARNFGSVA
;
A
#
# COMPACT_ATOMS: atom_id res chain seq x y z
N MET A 1 -34.77 40.60 24.39
CA MET A 1 -34.67 39.12 24.34
C MET A 1 -33.41 38.83 25.11
N GLU A 2 -33.51 38.68 26.43
CA GLU A 2 -32.33 38.63 27.29
C GLU A 2 -31.74 37.23 27.19
N TRP A 3 -30.60 37.13 26.49
CA TRP A 3 -29.73 35.98 26.60
C TRP A 3 -29.07 36.05 27.96
N SER A 4 -29.05 34.94 28.70
CA SER A 4 -28.22 34.85 29.89
C SER A 4 -26.76 35.00 29.46
N THR A 5 -26.08 36.04 29.93
CA THR A 5 -24.66 36.27 29.66
C THR A 5 -23.84 36.10 30.92
N ARG A 6 -22.56 35.82 30.73
CA ARG A 6 -21.56 35.82 31.78
C ARG A 6 -20.34 36.58 31.29
N THR A 7 -19.79 37.43 32.16
CA THR A 7 -18.53 38.11 31.88
C THR A 7 -17.42 37.08 31.73
N VAL A 8 -16.75 37.10 30.57
CA VAL A 8 -15.52 36.35 30.30
C VAL A 8 -14.37 37.34 30.29
N VAL A 9 -13.32 37.02 31.05
CA VAL A 9 -12.14 37.87 31.19
C VAL A 9 -10.86 37.11 30.82
N GLY A 10 -9.85 37.83 30.36
CA GLY A 10 -8.54 37.28 30.04
C GLY A 10 -7.45 38.33 30.17
N SER A 11 -6.22 37.92 30.43
CA SER A 11 -5.08 38.80 30.62
C SER A 11 -3.86 38.23 29.88
N TRP A 12 -3.22 39.05 29.04
CA TRP A 12 -2.03 38.70 28.27
C TRP A 12 -0.90 39.68 28.58
N PRO A 13 -0.24 39.55 29.74
CA PRO A 13 0.90 40.39 30.06
C PRO A 13 2.03 40.18 29.05
N ARG A 14 2.70 41.26 28.65
CA ARG A 14 3.91 41.18 27.83
C ARG A 14 5.13 41.02 28.74
N PHE A 15 6.11 40.24 28.33
CA PHE A 15 7.41 40.20 29.02
C PHE A 15 8.10 41.57 28.83
N GLY A 16 8.22 42.37 29.90
CA GLY A 16 8.76 43.74 29.89
C GLY A 16 7.69 44.84 30.08
N ALA A 17 8.09 46.11 30.07
CA ALA A 17 7.22 47.26 30.40
C ALA A 17 6.23 47.68 29.30
N GLY A 18 5.74 46.73 28.50
CA GLY A 18 4.79 46.98 27.41
C GLY A 18 3.47 46.28 27.66
N VAL A 19 2.39 46.81 27.08
CA VAL A 19 1.06 46.22 27.20
C VAL A 19 0.71 45.51 25.89
N SER A 20 0.11 44.32 25.98
CA SER A 20 -0.28 43.56 24.79
C SER A 20 -1.49 44.19 24.11
N THR A 21 -1.46 44.25 22.79
CA THR A 21 -2.59 44.71 21.97
C THR A 21 -3.10 43.56 21.11
N GLY A 22 -4.33 43.66 20.60
CA GLY A 22 -4.93 42.65 19.75
C GLY A 22 -6.36 42.39 20.18
N ARG A 23 -6.90 41.24 19.77
CA ARG A 23 -8.28 40.88 20.09
C ARG A 23 -8.45 39.39 20.32
N VAL A 24 -9.57 39.07 20.95
CA VAL A 24 -10.07 37.71 21.10
C VAL A 24 -11.46 37.63 20.47
N ASP A 25 -11.59 36.74 19.50
CA ASP A 25 -12.85 36.47 18.81
C ASP A 25 -13.48 35.20 19.38
N PHE A 26 -14.72 35.30 19.83
CA PHE A 26 -15.55 34.19 20.28
C PHE A 26 -16.55 33.85 19.18
N VAL A 27 -16.42 32.64 18.64
CA VAL A 27 -17.26 32.15 17.55
C VAL A 27 -18.03 30.92 18.03
N PRO A 28 -19.36 30.85 17.92
CA PRO A 28 -20.09 29.65 18.31
C PRO A 28 -19.64 28.45 17.45
N THR A 29 -19.20 27.37 18.09
CA THR A 29 -18.68 26.17 17.41
C THR A 29 -19.84 25.36 16.81
N GLY A 30 -19.65 24.83 15.59
CA GLY A 30 -20.53 23.78 15.05
C GLY A 30 -21.65 24.22 14.11
N GLY A 31 -21.75 25.50 13.72
CA GLY A 31 -22.51 25.95 12.54
C GLY A 31 -23.88 25.28 12.29
N PRO A 32 -24.86 25.53 13.16
CA PRO A 32 -26.08 26.17 12.66
C PRO A 32 -26.55 27.31 13.59
N TRP A 33 -27.51 28.08 13.12
CA TRP A 33 -28.11 29.19 13.84
C TRP A 33 -28.65 28.69 15.19
N TRP A 34 -28.27 29.31 16.29
CA TRP A 34 -28.82 28.96 17.60
C TRP A 34 -30.30 29.32 17.62
N SER A 35 -31.14 28.52 18.27
CA SER A 35 -32.53 28.92 18.53
C SER A 35 -32.74 29.21 19.99
N VAL A 36 -33.28 30.39 20.28
CA VAL A 36 -33.57 30.84 21.65
C VAL A 36 -35.03 31.23 21.72
N ALA A 37 -35.75 30.62 22.66
CA ALA A 37 -37.20 30.81 22.82
C ALA A 37 -37.97 30.69 21.47
N GLY A 38 -37.56 29.76 20.60
CA GLY A 38 -38.21 29.47 19.32
C GLY A 38 -37.86 30.41 18.15
N LYS A 39 -36.91 31.35 18.29
CA LYS A 39 -36.40 32.18 17.18
C LYS A 39 -34.98 31.82 16.81
N THR A 40 -34.67 31.85 15.52
CA THR A 40 -33.35 31.52 14.97
C THR A 40 -32.42 32.72 15.02
N VAL A 41 -31.23 32.55 15.61
CA VAL A 41 -30.19 33.57 15.79
C VAL A 41 -28.97 33.17 14.96
N PRO A 42 -28.55 33.98 13.98
CA PRO A 42 -27.39 33.67 13.17
C PRO A 42 -26.11 33.62 14.05
N PRO A 43 -25.11 32.80 13.69
CA PRO A 43 -23.86 32.76 14.42
C PRO A 43 -23.11 34.08 14.22
N GLU A 44 -23.14 34.95 15.24
CA GLU A 44 -22.38 36.19 15.28
C GLU A 44 -21.07 35.98 16.05
N THR A 45 -20.00 36.58 15.56
CA THR A 45 -18.71 36.58 16.25
C THR A 45 -18.71 37.71 17.26
N ILE A 46 -18.48 37.41 18.52
CA ILE A 46 -18.29 38.41 19.56
C ILE A 46 -16.79 38.69 19.67
N THR A 47 -16.40 39.93 19.39
CA THR A 47 -15.00 40.36 19.42
C THR A 47 -14.73 41.23 20.64
N ALA A 48 -13.69 40.87 21.40
CA ALA A 48 -13.17 41.70 22.49
C ALA A 48 -11.76 42.17 22.14
N GLU A 49 -11.58 43.49 22.00
CA GLU A 49 -10.25 44.10 21.84
C GLU A 49 -9.56 44.17 23.21
N LEU A 50 -8.24 43.95 23.23
CA LEU A 50 -7.43 44.06 24.43
C LEU A 50 -7.29 45.54 24.81
N VAL A 51 -7.78 45.90 25.99
CA VAL A 51 -7.56 47.21 26.62
C VAL A 51 -6.61 46.99 27.79
N ASP A 52 -5.47 47.67 27.75
CA ASP A 52 -4.37 47.46 28.69
C ASP A 52 -3.96 45.99 28.89
N GLY A 53 -4.02 45.19 27.81
CA GLY A 53 -3.57 43.80 27.81
C GLY A 53 -4.60 42.81 28.34
N GLU A 54 -5.79 43.28 28.68
CA GLU A 54 -6.88 42.48 29.21
C GLU A 54 -8.13 42.59 28.35
N ILE A 55 -9.01 41.58 28.46
CA ILE A 55 -10.37 41.64 27.94
C ILE A 55 -11.36 41.45 29.07
N SER A 56 -12.53 42.07 28.91
CA SER A 56 -13.74 41.79 29.69
C SER A 56 -14.94 41.93 28.76
N VAL A 57 -15.62 40.82 28.48
CA VAL A 57 -16.72 40.80 27.51
C VAL A 57 -17.84 39.89 28.00
N GLU A 58 -19.09 40.30 27.80
CA GLU A 58 -20.26 39.47 28.09
C GLU A 58 -20.42 38.42 26.99
N ILE A 59 -20.27 37.14 27.37
CA ILE A 59 -20.49 36.01 26.46
C ILE A 59 -21.75 35.26 26.89
N PRO A 60 -22.61 34.90 25.93
CA PRO A 60 -23.78 34.09 26.19
C PRO A 60 -23.47 32.73 26.81
N THR A 61 -24.22 32.36 27.84
CA THR A 61 -24.00 31.12 28.56
C THR A 61 -24.44 29.91 27.76
N THR A 62 -23.64 28.85 27.77
CA THR A 62 -23.81 27.63 26.95
C THR A 62 -24.76 26.61 27.55
N ASP A 63 -25.10 26.74 28.83
CA ASP A 63 -25.99 25.87 29.59
C ASP A 63 -27.39 26.48 29.80
N ASP A 64 -27.71 27.59 29.13
CA ASP A 64 -29.05 28.16 29.17
C ASP A 64 -30.06 27.16 28.56
N PRO A 65 -31.04 26.67 29.33
CA PRO A 65 -31.97 25.63 28.88
C PRO A 65 -32.90 26.11 27.76
N SER A 66 -32.95 27.41 27.48
CA SER A 66 -33.73 28.00 26.39
C SER A 66 -33.00 28.02 25.04
N VAL A 67 -31.69 27.71 25.02
CA VAL A 67 -30.84 27.70 23.81
C VAL A 67 -30.77 26.29 23.21
N ARG A 68 -30.90 26.20 21.88
CA ARG A 68 -30.74 24.93 21.12
C ARG A 68 -29.76 25.11 19.94
N PRO A 69 -28.86 24.13 19.70
CA PRO A 69 -28.67 22.89 20.48
C PRO A 69 -28.08 23.16 21.87
N ALA A 70 -28.53 22.40 22.89
CA ALA A 70 -28.02 22.53 24.25
C ALA A 70 -26.58 22.00 24.34
N GLY A 71 -25.74 22.62 25.18
CA GLY A 71 -24.33 22.22 25.32
C GLY A 71 -23.43 22.72 24.18
N GLY A 72 -23.81 23.82 23.53
CA GLY A 72 -22.96 24.49 22.55
C GLY A 72 -21.63 24.95 23.16
N THR A 73 -20.62 25.16 22.32
CA THR A 73 -19.31 25.70 22.77
C THR A 73 -18.98 26.96 22.01
N TRP A 74 -18.10 27.77 22.58
CA TRP A 74 -17.50 28.92 21.90
C TRP A 74 -16.07 28.57 21.51
N THR A 75 -15.76 28.66 20.23
CA THR A 75 -14.39 28.65 19.72
C THR A 75 -13.76 30.00 20.00
N VAL A 76 -12.75 30.01 20.86
CA VAL A 76 -11.93 31.17 21.18
C VAL A 76 -10.78 31.25 20.18
N ARG A 77 -10.64 32.39 19.51
CA ARG A 77 -9.53 32.71 18.61
C ARG A 77 -8.79 33.92 19.13
N GLU A 78 -7.60 33.70 19.67
CA GLU A 78 -6.76 34.74 20.24
C GLU A 78 -5.79 35.25 19.17
N LYS A 79 -5.78 36.55 18.90
CA LYS A 79 -4.76 37.21 18.08
C LYS A 79 -4.18 38.38 18.84
N VAL A 80 -3.08 38.12 19.55
CA VAL A 80 -2.41 39.08 20.43
C VAL A 80 -1.04 39.43 19.85
N ASN A 81 -0.73 40.72 19.77
CA ASN A 81 0.47 41.30 19.16
C ASN A 81 0.74 40.76 17.73
N GLY A 82 -0.33 40.50 16.97
CA GLY A 82 -0.25 39.96 15.61
C GLY A 82 -0.07 38.45 15.51
N ILE A 83 0.20 37.76 16.63
CA ILE A 83 0.37 36.29 16.68
C ILE A 83 -0.96 35.64 17.03
N ALA A 84 -1.40 34.71 16.18
CA ALA A 84 -2.59 33.91 16.44
C ALA A 84 -2.22 32.64 17.22
N ARG A 85 -2.96 32.33 18.30
CA ARG A 85 -2.87 31.04 18.98
C ARG A 85 -3.79 30.02 18.29
N THR A 86 -3.46 28.74 18.40
CA THR A 86 -4.34 27.66 17.96
C THR A 86 -5.72 27.83 18.61
N PRO A 87 -6.81 27.92 17.82
CA PRO A 87 -8.15 28.06 18.35
C PRO A 87 -8.52 26.89 19.27
N TYR A 88 -9.27 27.17 20.32
CA TYR A 88 -9.76 26.16 21.25
C TYR A 88 -11.22 26.42 21.61
N ALA A 89 -11.94 25.37 22.01
CA ALA A 89 -13.33 25.49 22.42
C ALA A 89 -13.44 25.63 23.95
N ILE A 90 -14.36 26.47 24.41
CA ILE A 90 -14.75 26.63 25.80
C ILE A 90 -16.25 26.45 25.97
N THR A 91 -16.67 26.07 27.17
CA THR A 91 -18.05 26.24 27.65
C THR A 91 -18.12 27.46 28.55
N VAL A 92 -19.24 28.17 28.53
CA VAL A 92 -19.49 29.34 29.37
C VAL A 92 -20.72 29.04 30.23
N PRO A 93 -20.58 28.37 31.38
CA PRO A 93 -21.72 28.06 32.22
C PRO A 93 -22.25 29.30 32.93
N ALA A 94 -23.54 29.33 33.27
CA ALA A 94 -24.16 30.41 34.01
C ALA A 94 -23.50 30.61 35.39
N GLY A 95 -23.40 31.86 35.85
CA GLY A 95 -22.89 32.19 37.18
C GLY A 95 -22.47 33.65 37.33
N ASP A 96 -22.44 34.14 38.57
CA ASP A 96 -22.25 35.56 38.91
C ASP A 96 -20.77 36.01 38.96
N VAL A 97 -19.83 35.06 38.92
CA VAL A 97 -18.38 35.36 38.97
C VAL A 97 -17.79 35.35 37.56
N PRO A 98 -17.00 36.36 37.16
CA PRO A 98 -16.36 36.37 35.84
C PRO A 98 -15.57 35.10 35.56
N LEU A 99 -15.78 34.54 34.36
CA LEU A 99 -15.08 33.35 33.90
C LEU A 99 -13.73 33.75 33.30
N ARG A 100 -12.63 33.32 33.92
CA ARG A 100 -11.26 33.64 33.47
C ARG A 100 -10.78 32.64 32.43
N LEU A 101 -10.41 33.10 31.23
CA LEU A 101 -9.89 32.23 30.16
C LEU A 101 -8.65 31.42 30.56
N ALA A 102 -7.78 32.01 31.39
CA ALA A 102 -6.56 31.33 31.87
C ALA A 102 -6.86 30.10 32.76
N ASP A 103 -8.03 30.08 33.40
CA ASP A 103 -8.42 29.02 34.33
C ASP A 103 -9.24 27.90 33.66
N ILE A 104 -9.59 28.07 32.37
CA ILE A 104 -10.35 27.08 31.61
C ILE A 104 -9.38 26.10 30.94
N ALA A 105 -9.51 24.81 31.26
CA ALA A 105 -8.83 23.75 30.52
C ALA A 105 -9.36 23.70 29.06
N PRO A 106 -8.53 23.91 28.03
CA PRO A 106 -8.99 23.89 26.64
C PRO A 106 -9.58 22.54 26.27
N VAL A 107 -10.76 22.51 25.64
CA VAL A 107 -11.28 21.26 25.05
C VAL A 107 -10.43 20.96 23.81
N SER A 108 -9.48 20.04 23.95
CA SER A 108 -8.55 19.62 22.90
C SER A 108 -9.29 18.95 21.73
N PRO A 109 -8.80 19.06 20.49
CA PRO A 109 -8.78 20.24 19.62
C PRO A 109 -9.83 20.13 18.48
N VAL A 110 -10.49 21.24 18.15
CA VAL A 110 -11.42 21.33 17.00
C VAL A 110 -10.61 21.40 15.70
N GLY A 111 -10.55 20.25 15.01
CA GLY A 111 -10.37 20.11 13.56
C GLY A 111 -9.20 20.87 12.92
N ALA A 112 -8.14 20.13 12.59
CA ALA A 112 -7.11 20.59 11.66
C ALA A 112 -7.75 21.22 10.41
N VAL A 113 -7.35 22.44 10.07
CA VAL A 113 -7.75 23.09 8.82
C VAL A 113 -6.92 22.45 7.71
N GLU A 114 -7.37 21.32 7.17
CA GLU A 114 -6.81 20.81 5.91
C GLU A 114 -7.28 21.69 4.75
N ARG A 115 -6.32 22.23 3.99
CA ARG A 115 -6.61 22.90 2.71
C ARG A 115 -6.97 21.83 1.68
N VAL A 116 -8.25 21.46 1.60
CA VAL A 116 -8.74 20.61 0.50
C VAL A 116 -8.92 21.47 -0.75
N VAL A 117 -8.22 21.13 -1.82
CA VAL A 117 -8.43 21.72 -3.15
C VAL A 117 -9.79 21.24 -3.65
N ARG A 118 -10.77 22.15 -3.77
CA ARG A 118 -12.15 21.80 -4.18
C ARG A 118 -12.30 21.65 -5.70
N SER A 119 -11.41 22.28 -6.46
CA SER A 119 -11.24 22.14 -7.89
C SER A 119 -9.94 22.81 -8.35
N VAL A 120 -9.39 22.37 -9.47
CA VAL A 120 -8.34 23.07 -10.22
C VAL A 120 -8.89 23.33 -11.62
N GLY A 121 -8.91 24.60 -12.06
CA GLY A 121 -9.43 24.96 -13.39
C GLY A 121 -10.92 24.64 -13.61
N GLY A 122 -11.73 24.55 -12.55
CA GLY A 122 -13.15 24.19 -12.62
C GLY A 122 -13.43 22.68 -12.58
N ILE A 123 -12.39 21.84 -12.59
CA ILE A 123 -12.51 20.38 -12.53
C ILE A 123 -12.41 19.93 -11.08
N GLN A 124 -13.40 19.18 -10.62
CA GLN A 124 -13.43 18.65 -9.25
C GLN A 124 -12.53 17.41 -9.12
N PRO A 125 -11.98 17.15 -7.92
CA PRO A 125 -11.29 15.90 -7.64
C PRO A 125 -12.21 14.70 -7.87
N ASN A 126 -11.66 13.63 -8.43
CA ASN A 126 -12.33 12.35 -8.57
C ASN A 126 -12.53 11.65 -7.20
N GLU A 127 -13.09 10.45 -7.21
CA GLU A 127 -13.44 9.71 -5.99
C GLU A 127 -12.23 9.36 -5.09
N THR A 128 -11.01 9.36 -5.64
CA THR A 128 -9.75 9.17 -4.88
C THR A 128 -9.08 10.49 -4.47
N GLY A 129 -9.62 11.65 -4.87
CA GLY A 129 -9.10 12.97 -4.51
C GLY A 129 -8.13 13.58 -5.53
N ASP A 130 -7.93 12.95 -6.68
CA ASP A 130 -7.07 13.46 -7.75
C ASP A 130 -7.86 14.37 -8.69
N VAL A 131 -7.27 15.49 -9.13
CA VAL A 131 -7.85 16.33 -10.19
C VAL A 131 -7.14 16.01 -11.50
N GLU A 132 -7.75 15.15 -12.32
CA GLU A 132 -7.28 14.91 -13.68
C GLU A 132 -7.67 16.10 -14.56
N ILE A 133 -6.66 16.84 -15.03
CA ILE A 133 -6.86 17.92 -16.00
C ILE A 133 -6.76 17.28 -17.39
N PRO A 134 -7.86 17.12 -18.14
CA PRO A 134 -7.81 16.67 -19.53
C PRO A 134 -6.99 17.71 -20.29
N GLU A 135 -6.07 17.22 -21.13
CA GLU A 135 -5.10 18.01 -21.91
C GLU A 135 -5.54 19.46 -22.14
N LEU A 136 -4.71 20.42 -21.70
CA LEU A 136 -4.86 21.84 -22.02
C LEU A 136 -4.87 22.00 -23.55
N SER A 137 -6.03 21.83 -24.17
CA SER A 137 -6.28 22.15 -25.57
C SER A 137 -6.32 23.68 -25.69
N GLY A 138 -5.14 24.30 -25.63
CA GLY A 138 -4.96 25.75 -25.65
C GLY A 138 -4.04 26.34 -24.57
N GLY A 139 -3.23 25.53 -23.88
CA GLY A 139 -2.09 26.04 -23.12
C GLY A 139 -0.88 26.15 -24.04
N GLY A 140 -0.39 27.38 -24.28
CA GLY A 140 0.63 27.70 -25.27
C GLY A 140 1.82 26.74 -25.28
N THR A 141 2.22 26.34 -26.50
CA THR A 141 3.51 25.71 -26.76
C THR A 141 4.60 26.46 -26.01
N VAL A 142 5.49 25.76 -25.30
CA VAL A 142 6.79 26.32 -24.95
C VAL A 142 7.45 26.63 -26.28
N GLU A 143 7.38 27.90 -26.71
CA GLU A 143 7.80 28.28 -28.06
C GLU A 143 9.30 28.05 -28.24
N SER A 144 10.07 27.93 -27.14
CA SER A 144 11.48 27.58 -27.19
C SER A 144 12.05 27.23 -25.82
N VAL A 145 12.96 26.24 -25.76
CA VAL A 145 13.82 25.99 -24.57
C VAL A 145 15.28 26.40 -24.84
N ASP A 146 15.63 26.72 -26.09
CA ASP A 146 17.01 26.91 -26.59
C ASP A 146 17.16 28.02 -27.66
N GLY A 147 16.13 28.81 -27.93
CA GLY A 147 16.08 29.85 -28.96
C GLY A 147 15.48 29.45 -30.31
N ARG A 148 15.09 28.18 -30.54
CA ARG A 148 14.39 27.75 -31.76
C ARG A 148 12.87 27.77 -31.56
N THR A 149 12.14 28.37 -32.51
CA THR A 149 10.67 28.44 -32.52
C THR A 149 10.04 27.28 -33.29
N GLY A 150 9.20 26.46 -32.64
CA GLY A 150 8.47 25.35 -33.25
C GLY A 150 7.99 24.31 -32.23
N ALA A 151 7.17 23.34 -32.66
CA ALA A 151 6.69 22.26 -31.78
C ALA A 151 7.85 21.35 -31.34
N VAL A 152 8.17 21.35 -30.05
CA VAL A 152 9.28 20.58 -29.46
C VAL A 152 8.88 19.11 -29.37
N SER A 153 9.66 18.22 -29.98
CA SER A 153 9.51 16.77 -29.88
C SER A 153 10.59 16.19 -28.95
N LEU A 154 10.33 15.06 -28.28
CA LEU A 154 11.31 14.40 -27.39
C LEU A 154 12.63 14.00 -28.09
N GLY A 155 12.69 14.08 -29.43
CA GLY A 155 13.92 13.94 -30.22
C GLY A 155 14.90 15.12 -30.07
N ASP A 156 14.44 16.31 -29.66
CA ASP A 156 15.28 17.50 -29.50
C ASP A 156 16.23 17.41 -28.29
N LEU A 157 16.05 16.39 -27.43
CA LEU A 157 16.92 16.15 -26.28
C LEU A 157 18.22 15.39 -26.64
N TYR A 158 18.30 14.81 -27.84
CA TYR A 158 19.49 14.12 -28.33
C TYR A 158 20.04 14.86 -29.55
N VAL A 159 21.24 15.39 -29.42
CA VAL A 159 21.99 16.01 -30.53
C VAL A 159 21.97 15.05 -31.72
N ASP A 160 21.48 15.52 -32.88
CA ASP A 160 21.55 14.77 -34.13
C ASP A 160 23.03 14.44 -34.41
N PRO A 161 23.42 13.15 -34.47
CA PRO A 161 24.81 12.76 -34.71
C PRO A 161 25.37 13.35 -36.02
N THR A 162 24.50 13.66 -36.98
CA THR A 162 24.83 14.29 -38.26
C THR A 162 25.15 15.77 -38.11
N GLU A 163 24.41 16.50 -37.27
CA GLU A 163 24.71 17.89 -36.94
C GLU A 163 26.02 17.99 -36.14
N LEU A 164 26.22 17.07 -35.19
CA LEU A 164 27.48 16.97 -34.45
C LEU A 164 28.66 16.66 -35.39
N ALA A 165 28.51 15.68 -36.29
CA ALA A 165 29.53 15.35 -37.28
C ALA A 165 29.85 16.53 -38.21
N THR A 166 28.84 17.29 -38.63
CA THR A 166 29.01 18.48 -39.48
C THR A 166 29.75 19.59 -38.74
N ALA A 167 29.41 19.83 -37.46
CA ALA A 167 30.10 20.81 -36.64
C ALA A 167 31.57 20.43 -36.38
N LEU A 168 31.85 19.15 -36.13
CA LEU A 168 33.20 18.63 -35.91
C LEU A 168 34.06 18.68 -37.18
N ALA A 169 33.47 18.57 -38.38
CA ALA A 169 34.20 18.60 -39.65
C ALA A 169 34.94 19.94 -39.92
N THR A 170 34.55 21.02 -39.24
CA THR A 170 35.23 22.33 -39.33
C THR A 170 36.34 22.52 -38.31
N ARG A 171 36.52 21.58 -37.37
CA ARG A 171 37.58 21.63 -36.35
C ARG A 171 38.83 20.93 -36.87
N ALA A 172 40.00 21.50 -36.58
CA ALA A 172 41.27 20.86 -36.92
C ALA A 172 41.44 19.54 -36.14
N ALA A 173 42.02 18.53 -36.79
CA ALA A 173 42.30 17.24 -36.17
C ALA A 173 43.26 17.38 -34.98
N LEU A 174 43.12 16.51 -33.98
CA LEU A 174 44.00 16.48 -32.79
C LEU A 174 45.49 16.37 -33.16
N ALA A 175 45.79 15.67 -34.26
CA ALA A 175 47.09 15.71 -34.93
C ALA A 175 46.95 16.44 -36.26
N HIS A 176 47.56 17.62 -36.35
CA HIS A 176 47.70 18.36 -37.60
C HIS A 176 49.06 19.07 -37.62
N THR A 177 49.45 19.54 -38.78
CA THR A 177 50.71 20.25 -38.98
C THR A 177 50.42 21.67 -39.47
N HIS A 178 51.12 22.65 -38.91
CA HIS A 178 51.17 24.00 -39.43
C HIS A 178 52.38 24.15 -40.34
N SER A 179 52.23 24.87 -41.45
CA SER A 179 53.39 25.42 -42.14
C SER A 179 53.99 26.55 -41.29
N ILE A 180 55.27 26.85 -41.46
CA ILE A 180 55.92 27.96 -40.73
C ILE A 180 55.21 29.31 -40.97
N ALA A 181 54.58 29.49 -42.14
CA ALA A 181 53.83 30.69 -42.48
C ALA A 181 52.56 30.86 -41.64
N ASP A 182 52.00 29.77 -41.12
CA ASP A 182 50.76 29.81 -40.32
C ASP A 182 51.00 30.30 -38.89
N VAL A 183 52.27 30.39 -38.46
CA VAL A 183 52.66 30.83 -37.11
C VAL A 183 53.26 32.24 -37.19
N VAL A 184 52.43 33.24 -36.92
CA VAL A 184 52.81 34.67 -36.96
C VAL A 184 54.05 34.90 -36.08
N GLY A 185 55.14 35.36 -36.69
CA GLY A 185 56.40 35.68 -36.02
C GLY A 185 57.40 34.52 -35.87
N LEU A 186 57.01 33.26 -36.16
CA LEU A 186 57.92 32.11 -36.07
C LEU A 186 59.05 32.18 -37.10
N ALA A 187 58.73 32.57 -38.35
CA ALA A 187 59.74 32.76 -39.39
C ALA A 187 60.80 33.80 -38.97
N SER A 188 60.36 34.92 -38.37
CA SER A 188 61.25 35.95 -37.84
C SER A 188 62.07 35.47 -36.63
N ALA A 189 61.48 34.67 -35.74
CA ALA A 189 62.18 34.10 -34.60
C ALA A 189 63.24 33.06 -35.02
N LEU A 190 62.96 32.27 -36.06
CA LEU A 190 63.93 31.33 -36.65
C LEU A 190 65.07 32.09 -37.36
N GLY A 191 64.76 33.15 -38.11
CA GLY A 191 65.77 34.03 -38.72
C GLY A 191 66.61 34.81 -37.70
N ALA A 192 66.12 34.97 -36.47
CA ALA A 192 66.87 35.57 -35.36
C ALA A 192 67.73 34.56 -34.58
N LYS A 193 67.59 33.26 -34.82
CA LYS A 193 68.56 32.25 -34.36
C LYS A 193 69.78 32.37 -35.27
N ALA A 194 70.89 32.85 -34.72
CA ALA A 194 72.20 32.99 -35.33
C ALA A 194 72.41 32.14 -36.61
N ASP A 195 72.56 32.81 -37.76
CA ASP A 195 73.05 32.21 -39.00
C ASP A 195 74.39 31.49 -38.77
N THR A 196 74.72 30.49 -39.60
CA THR A 196 76.01 29.76 -39.62
C THR A 196 77.23 30.68 -39.58
N ALA A 197 77.09 31.95 -39.94
CA ALA A 197 78.09 33.01 -39.84
C ALA A 197 78.41 33.47 -38.40
N VAL A 198 77.68 33.02 -37.38
CA VAL A 198 77.89 33.38 -35.94
C VAL A 198 78.35 32.17 -35.11
N LEU A 199 78.49 30.98 -35.71
CA LEU A 199 79.10 29.81 -35.06
C LEU A 199 80.64 29.91 -35.10
N ALA A 200 81.30 29.58 -33.99
CA ALA A 200 82.77 29.58 -33.90
C ALA A 200 83.38 28.62 -34.95
N ALA A 201 84.50 29.03 -35.55
CA ALA A 201 85.13 28.37 -36.71
C ALA A 201 85.31 26.84 -36.57
N VAL A 202 85.52 26.34 -35.34
CA VAL A 202 85.70 24.89 -35.07
C VAL A 202 84.49 24.03 -35.48
N ALA A 203 83.28 24.59 -35.48
CA ALA A 203 82.08 23.85 -35.82
C ALA A 203 81.92 23.60 -37.34
N ILE A 204 82.68 24.31 -38.18
CA ILE A 204 82.52 24.31 -39.64
C ILE A 204 83.55 23.41 -40.33
N SER A 205 84.80 23.38 -39.84
CA SER A 205 85.88 22.61 -40.49
C SER A 205 86.00 21.18 -39.97
N GLY A 206 85.46 20.87 -38.79
CA GLY A 206 85.70 19.61 -38.09
C GLY A 206 87.17 19.40 -37.68
N SER A 207 88.02 20.42 -37.85
CA SER A 207 89.45 20.38 -37.58
C SER A 207 89.74 20.95 -36.20
N TYR A 208 90.31 20.12 -35.33
CA TYR A 208 90.68 20.50 -33.96
C TYR A 208 91.80 21.55 -33.89
N ALA A 209 92.53 21.81 -34.97
CA ALA A 209 93.61 22.80 -35.03
C ALA A 209 93.11 24.25 -35.07
N ASP A 210 91.81 24.46 -35.31
CA ASP A 210 91.17 25.78 -35.33
C ASP A 210 90.71 26.23 -33.92
N LEU A 211 90.91 25.38 -32.91
CA LEU A 211 90.93 25.79 -31.51
C LEU A 211 92.24 26.55 -31.28
N THR A 212 92.17 27.86 -31.06
CA THR A 212 93.33 28.64 -30.62
C THR A 212 93.63 28.28 -29.16
N GLY A 213 94.40 27.19 -29.03
CA GLY A 213 94.78 26.51 -27.79
C GLY A 213 94.32 25.04 -27.80
N THR A 214 95.14 24.14 -27.27
CA THR A 214 94.69 22.80 -26.84
C THR A 214 94.68 22.76 -25.31
N VAL A 215 93.71 22.07 -24.68
CA VAL A 215 93.92 21.55 -23.32
C VAL A 215 94.68 20.23 -23.49
N PRO A 216 95.94 20.15 -23.06
CA PRO A 216 96.72 18.92 -23.13
C PRO A 216 96.09 17.85 -22.23
N THR A 217 96.14 16.58 -22.65
CA THR A 217 95.67 15.43 -21.86
C THR A 217 96.38 15.26 -20.50
N ALA A 218 97.54 15.89 -20.31
CA ALA A 218 98.24 16.00 -19.03
C ALA A 218 97.64 17.06 -18.06
N ALA A 219 96.77 17.95 -18.56
CA ALA A 219 96.07 18.98 -17.80
C ALA A 219 94.60 18.62 -17.51
N LEU A 220 94.09 17.53 -18.09
CA LEU A 220 92.90 16.86 -17.57
C LEU A 220 93.36 16.08 -16.32
N PRO A 221 92.81 16.31 -15.11
CA PRO A 221 92.93 15.33 -14.04
C PRO A 221 92.45 13.99 -14.60
N PRO A 222 93.05 12.84 -14.23
CA PRO A 222 92.52 11.54 -14.64
C PRO A 222 91.03 11.50 -14.25
N LEU A 223 90.15 11.61 -15.24
CA LEU A 223 88.75 11.27 -15.05
C LEU A 223 88.75 9.74 -15.10
N ALA A 224 88.76 9.15 -13.91
CA ALA A 224 88.74 7.72 -13.70
C ALA A 224 87.66 7.09 -14.58
N VAL A 225 88.06 6.09 -15.33
CA VAL A 225 87.13 5.10 -15.87
C VAL A 225 86.36 4.57 -14.66
N ASN A 226 85.03 4.65 -14.64
CA ASN A 226 84.21 4.18 -13.51
C ASN A 226 84.30 2.64 -13.39
N GLU A 227 85.43 2.12 -12.91
CA GLU A 227 85.62 0.70 -12.72
C GLU A 227 84.79 0.23 -11.53
N THR A 228 84.10 -0.90 -11.71
CA THR A 228 83.27 -1.50 -10.66
C THR A 228 83.98 -2.73 -10.12
N SER A 229 84.40 -2.68 -8.87
CA SER A 229 85.09 -3.78 -8.17
C SER A 229 84.17 -4.46 -7.17
N VAL A 230 84.10 -5.80 -7.20
CA VAL A 230 83.34 -6.60 -6.23
C VAL A 230 84.29 -7.08 -5.13
N VAL A 231 84.01 -6.76 -3.87
CA VAL A 231 84.88 -7.05 -2.72
C VAL A 231 84.13 -7.77 -1.60
N ALA A 232 84.86 -8.60 -0.85
CA ALA A 232 84.30 -9.47 0.20
C ALA A 232 84.24 -8.83 1.59
N SER A 233 84.84 -7.64 1.80
CA SER A 233 84.84 -6.96 3.09
C SER A 233 85.21 -5.48 2.95
N GLN A 234 84.99 -4.70 4.02
CA GLN A 234 85.49 -3.32 4.12
C GLN A 234 87.01 -3.23 3.94
N ALA A 235 87.78 -4.15 4.53
CA ALA A 235 89.24 -4.12 4.43
C ALA A 235 89.70 -4.30 2.98
N ALA A 236 89.03 -5.19 2.23
CA ALA A 236 89.28 -5.37 0.80
C ALA A 236 88.89 -4.14 -0.03
N MET A 237 87.79 -3.44 0.32
CA MET A 237 87.39 -2.18 -0.30
C MET A 237 88.45 -1.07 -0.14
N LEU A 238 88.97 -0.89 1.09
CA LEU A 238 89.97 0.14 1.38
C LEU A 238 91.35 -0.17 0.77
N ALA A 239 91.58 -1.42 0.39
CA ALA A 239 92.80 -1.87 -0.28
C ALA A 239 92.71 -1.82 -1.82
N LEU A 240 91.57 -1.42 -2.38
CA LEU A 240 91.42 -1.32 -3.84
C LEU A 240 92.36 -0.25 -4.43
N PRO A 241 93.00 -0.53 -5.57
CA PRO A 241 93.70 0.49 -6.36
C PRO A 241 92.68 1.36 -7.12
N ALA A 242 91.77 2.00 -6.39
CA ALA A 242 90.64 2.75 -6.93
C ALA A 242 90.95 4.25 -7.05
N GLN A 243 90.38 4.88 -8.06
CA GLN A 243 90.42 6.32 -8.32
C GLN A 243 89.05 6.95 -8.02
N ARG A 244 89.02 8.27 -7.82
CA ARG A 244 87.78 9.01 -7.57
C ARG A 244 86.78 8.75 -8.70
N GLY A 245 85.60 8.23 -8.37
CA GLY A 245 84.56 7.81 -9.32
C GLY A 245 84.35 6.30 -9.40
N ASP A 246 85.31 5.49 -8.94
CA ASP A 246 85.18 4.03 -8.94
C ASP A 246 84.13 3.56 -7.94
N MET A 247 83.51 2.42 -8.28
CA MET A 247 82.47 1.80 -7.48
C MET A 247 82.96 0.50 -6.85
N ALA A 248 82.68 0.34 -5.55
CA ALA A 248 82.90 -0.91 -4.83
C ALA A 248 81.55 -1.53 -4.44
N ILE A 249 81.30 -2.76 -4.91
CA ILE A 249 80.17 -3.59 -4.46
C ILE A 249 80.67 -4.48 -3.32
N ARG A 250 80.18 -4.22 -2.12
CA ARG A 250 80.52 -4.96 -0.91
C ARG A 250 79.55 -6.11 -0.70
N THR A 251 80.01 -7.34 -0.96
CA THR A 251 79.18 -8.55 -0.85
C THR A 251 78.85 -8.93 0.60
N ASP A 252 79.61 -8.44 1.59
CA ASP A 252 79.36 -8.64 3.01
C ASP A 252 78.12 -7.88 3.52
N THR A 253 77.79 -6.74 2.89
CA THR A 253 76.66 -5.90 3.28
C THR A 253 75.59 -5.74 2.18
N GLY A 254 75.88 -6.17 0.95
CA GLY A 254 75.01 -5.98 -0.21
C GLY A 254 74.91 -4.52 -0.67
N ARG A 255 75.84 -3.65 -0.24
CA ARG A 255 75.82 -2.21 -0.52
C ARG A 255 76.84 -1.82 -1.58
N THR A 256 76.52 -0.78 -2.34
CA THR A 256 77.42 -0.18 -3.33
C THR A 256 77.94 1.15 -2.82
N TYR A 257 79.24 1.37 -2.93
CA TYR A 257 79.90 2.61 -2.55
C TYR A 257 80.60 3.23 -3.76
N VAL A 258 80.65 4.55 -3.85
CA VAL A 258 81.43 5.30 -4.83
C VAL A 258 82.54 6.08 -4.13
N LEU A 259 83.76 6.05 -4.67
CA LEU A 259 84.88 6.79 -4.11
C LEU A 259 84.79 8.28 -4.48
N ALA A 260 84.57 9.16 -3.51
CA ALA A 260 84.36 10.58 -3.73
C ALA A 260 85.64 11.45 -3.56
N ALA A 261 86.77 10.86 -3.18
CA ALA A 261 88.05 11.55 -2.99
C ALA A 261 89.25 10.67 -3.39
N ASP A 262 90.45 11.22 -3.45
CA ASP A 262 91.59 10.58 -4.12
C ASP A 262 92.26 9.44 -3.34
N ASN A 263 91.95 9.27 -2.04
CA ASN A 263 92.52 8.22 -1.21
C ASN A 263 91.49 7.11 -0.93
N PRO A 264 91.60 5.93 -1.58
CA PRO A 264 90.70 4.79 -1.35
C PRO A 264 90.85 4.13 0.03
N ALA A 265 91.99 4.32 0.72
CA ALA A 265 92.24 3.72 2.03
C ALA A 265 91.44 4.39 3.17
N THR A 266 90.81 5.53 2.93
CA THR A 266 90.01 6.26 3.91
C THR A 266 88.53 5.94 3.73
N LEU A 267 87.91 5.27 4.71
CA LEU A 267 86.49 4.89 4.66
C LEU A 267 85.54 6.06 4.41
N ALA A 268 85.80 7.23 4.99
CA ALA A 268 84.95 8.42 4.84
C ALA A 268 84.87 8.95 3.39
N ASN A 269 85.84 8.58 2.54
CA ASN A 269 85.86 8.95 1.13
C ASN A 269 84.91 8.09 0.29
N TRP A 270 84.51 6.91 0.78
CA TRP A 270 83.52 6.06 0.14
C TRP A 270 82.11 6.50 0.53
N LYS A 271 81.30 6.88 -0.46
CA LYS A 271 79.90 7.28 -0.27
C LYS A 271 78.98 6.16 -0.71
N GLU A 272 78.09 5.75 0.18
CA GLU A 272 77.08 4.74 -0.14
C GLU A 272 76.11 5.30 -1.19
N VAL A 273 75.89 4.53 -2.26
CA VAL A 273 74.86 4.81 -3.26
C VAL A 273 73.55 4.24 -2.72
N LEU A 274 72.70 5.12 -2.18
CA LEU A 274 71.38 4.75 -1.66
C LEU A 274 70.39 4.52 -2.81
N ALA A 275 70.00 3.27 -3.07
CA ALA A 275 68.90 2.96 -3.97
C ALA A 275 67.56 2.99 -3.20
N ALA A 276 66.90 4.14 -3.17
CA ALA A 276 65.58 4.31 -2.51
C ALA A 276 64.40 3.78 -3.36
N GLY A 277 64.53 2.57 -3.93
CA GLY A 277 63.59 2.03 -4.92
C GLY A 277 62.67 0.89 -4.45
N GLN A 278 62.78 0.40 -3.22
CA GLN A 278 61.94 -0.69 -2.69
C GLN A 278 60.94 -0.17 -1.64
N VAL A 279 59.77 -0.81 -1.59
CA VAL A 279 58.78 -0.63 -0.51
C VAL A 279 59.48 -0.88 0.82
N GLN A 280 59.69 0.18 1.60
CA GLN A 280 60.41 0.09 2.88
C GLN A 280 59.55 -0.51 3.99
N SER A 281 58.23 -0.39 3.87
CA SER A 281 57.27 -1.03 4.77
C SER A 281 55.91 -1.23 4.11
N VAL A 282 55.16 -2.24 4.57
CA VAL A 282 53.75 -2.44 4.26
C VAL A 282 53.01 -2.48 5.60
N ALA A 283 52.00 -1.62 5.77
CA ALA A 283 51.22 -1.52 7.00
C ALA A 283 52.09 -1.35 8.27
N GLY A 284 53.22 -0.63 8.17
CA GLY A 284 54.14 -0.39 9.28
C GLY A 284 55.12 -1.53 9.57
N GLN A 285 55.02 -2.68 8.88
CA GLN A 285 55.98 -3.77 8.99
C GLN A 285 57.13 -3.58 7.99
N SER A 286 58.37 -3.85 8.43
CA SER A 286 59.58 -3.80 7.61
C SER A 286 60.31 -5.15 7.64
N GLY A 287 61.08 -5.48 6.60
CA GLY A 287 61.72 -6.80 6.46
C GLY A 287 60.80 -7.86 5.84
N VAL A 288 60.71 -9.05 6.45
CA VAL A 288 59.77 -10.10 6.01
C VAL A 288 58.36 -9.69 6.43
N VAL A 289 57.53 -9.31 5.46
CA VAL A 289 56.15 -8.85 5.71
C VAL A 289 55.22 -10.06 5.75
N VAL A 290 54.62 -10.33 6.92
CA VAL A 290 53.54 -11.31 7.07
C VAL A 290 52.27 -10.54 7.43
N LEU A 291 51.35 -10.42 6.47
CA LEU A 291 50.12 -9.67 6.65
C LEU A 291 49.04 -10.54 7.30
N SER A 292 48.38 -9.93 8.26
CA SER A 292 47.11 -10.36 8.84
C SER A 292 46.01 -9.38 8.44
N ARG A 293 44.76 -9.78 8.65
CA ARG A 293 43.61 -8.87 8.50
C ARG A 293 43.69 -7.62 9.38
N ALA A 294 44.39 -7.69 10.51
CA ALA A 294 44.52 -6.56 11.42
C ALA A 294 45.41 -5.45 10.83
N ASP A 295 46.40 -5.80 10.01
CA ASP A 295 47.35 -4.85 9.41
C ASP A 295 46.69 -3.85 8.44
N VAL A 296 45.48 -4.16 7.95
CA VAL A 296 44.69 -3.28 7.08
C VAL A 296 43.40 -2.76 7.75
N GLY A 297 43.32 -2.83 9.08
CA GLY A 297 42.16 -2.33 9.85
C GLY A 297 40.92 -3.23 9.76
N LEU A 298 41.07 -4.49 9.31
CA LEU A 298 39.99 -5.46 9.12
C LEU A 298 40.02 -6.56 10.20
N ALA A 299 40.45 -6.23 11.43
CA ALA A 299 40.60 -7.19 12.52
C ALA A 299 39.31 -7.96 12.87
N ASN A 300 38.15 -7.35 12.59
CA ASN A 300 36.81 -7.91 12.85
C ASN A 300 36.19 -8.61 11.64
N VAL A 301 36.89 -8.67 10.50
CA VAL A 301 36.37 -9.28 9.27
C VAL A 301 36.82 -10.74 9.20
N ASP A 302 35.85 -11.65 9.11
CA ASP A 302 36.06 -13.06 8.82
C ASP A 302 35.72 -13.35 7.34
N ASN A 303 36.41 -14.33 6.75
CA ASN A 303 36.05 -14.84 5.43
C ASN A 303 35.00 -15.96 5.58
N THR A 304 33.75 -15.55 5.75
CA THR A 304 32.61 -16.46 5.92
C THR A 304 32.00 -16.82 4.56
N ALA A 305 31.93 -18.11 4.23
CA ALA A 305 31.26 -18.60 3.03
C ALA A 305 29.79 -18.18 3.00
N ASP A 306 29.23 -17.92 1.82
CA ASP A 306 27.88 -17.38 1.67
C ASP A 306 26.80 -18.20 2.39
N THR A 307 26.94 -19.53 2.39
CA THR A 307 26.00 -20.46 3.07
C THR A 307 26.07 -20.39 4.60
N ALA A 308 27.18 -19.89 5.15
CA ALA A 308 27.40 -19.76 6.59
C ALA A 308 27.15 -18.32 7.09
N LYS A 309 26.82 -17.38 6.19
CA LYS A 309 26.49 -16.01 6.59
C LYS A 309 25.19 -16.03 7.38
N PRO A 310 25.16 -15.45 8.60
CA PRO A 310 23.92 -15.35 9.36
C PRO A 310 22.92 -14.49 8.61
N ILE A 311 21.66 -14.91 8.58
CA ILE A 311 20.57 -14.03 8.16
C ILE A 311 20.25 -13.06 9.29
N SER A 312 19.76 -11.87 8.94
CA SER A 312 19.39 -10.87 9.94
C SER A 312 18.24 -11.37 10.82
N THR A 313 18.19 -10.91 12.07
CA THR A 313 17.07 -11.22 12.99
C THR A 313 15.72 -10.78 12.42
N ALA A 314 15.68 -9.67 11.69
CA ALA A 314 14.48 -9.20 11.00
C ALA A 314 14.05 -10.16 9.88
N THR A 315 15.00 -10.72 9.12
CA THR A 315 14.72 -11.72 8.09
C THR A 315 14.17 -12.99 8.70
N GLN A 316 14.78 -13.48 9.79
CA GLN A 316 14.31 -14.68 10.48
C GLN A 316 12.88 -14.47 11.02
N ALA A 317 12.61 -13.34 11.69
CA ALA A 317 11.28 -13.02 12.21
C ALA A 317 10.21 -12.95 11.11
N ALA A 318 10.57 -12.41 9.93
CA ALA A 318 9.67 -12.36 8.79
C ALA A 318 9.39 -13.75 8.20
N LEU A 319 10.39 -14.65 8.20
CA LEU A 319 10.23 -16.04 7.76
C LEU A 319 9.38 -16.85 8.74
N ASP A 320 9.58 -16.66 10.04
CA ASP A 320 8.81 -17.33 11.09
C ASP A 320 7.32 -16.95 11.05
N GLY A 321 6.99 -15.78 10.49
CA GLY A 321 5.61 -15.33 10.26
C GLY A 321 4.94 -15.92 9.01
N LYS A 322 5.64 -16.72 8.19
CA LYS A 322 5.05 -17.36 7.00
C LYS A 322 4.44 -18.72 7.36
N ALA A 323 3.37 -19.07 6.68
CA ALA A 323 2.78 -20.41 6.77
C ALA A 323 3.75 -21.45 6.21
N ALA A 324 3.80 -22.62 6.85
CA ALA A 324 4.59 -23.75 6.37
C ALA A 324 4.03 -24.29 5.05
N THR A 325 4.92 -24.84 4.21
CA THR A 325 4.54 -25.49 2.93
C THR A 325 3.51 -26.61 3.12
N SER A 326 3.56 -27.29 4.26
CA SER A 326 2.54 -28.25 4.69
C SER A 326 1.90 -27.76 5.97
N HIS A 327 0.60 -27.50 5.92
CA HIS A 327 -0.25 -27.17 7.07
C HIS A 327 -1.68 -27.63 6.79
N ASN A 328 -2.53 -27.57 7.81
CA ASN A 328 -3.94 -27.90 7.73
C ASN A 328 -4.80 -26.69 8.11
N HIS A 329 -6.07 -26.74 7.71
CA HIS A 329 -7.10 -25.81 8.16
C HIS A 329 -8.22 -26.59 8.83
N ALA A 330 -8.69 -26.13 9.97
CA ALA A 330 -9.98 -26.53 10.48
C ALA A 330 -11.09 -25.88 9.65
N VAL A 331 -12.28 -26.48 9.60
CA VAL A 331 -13.44 -25.87 8.93
C VAL A 331 -13.76 -24.48 9.51
N ALA A 332 -13.51 -24.29 10.81
CA ALA A 332 -13.67 -23.02 11.50
C ALA A 332 -12.74 -21.91 10.98
N ASP A 333 -11.63 -22.25 10.33
CA ASP A 333 -10.69 -21.28 9.75
C ASP A 333 -11.25 -20.63 8.48
N VAL A 334 -12.27 -21.24 7.86
CA VAL A 334 -12.91 -20.76 6.64
C VAL A 334 -14.26 -20.15 6.97
N THR A 335 -14.29 -18.83 7.14
CA THR A 335 -15.49 -18.05 7.41
C THR A 335 -16.63 -18.41 6.44
N GLY A 336 -17.77 -18.83 6.99
CA GLY A 336 -18.98 -19.14 6.23
C GLY A 336 -19.08 -20.57 5.68
N LEU A 337 -17.99 -21.36 5.67
CA LEU A 337 -18.01 -22.72 5.13
C LEU A 337 -19.01 -23.62 5.87
N GLN A 338 -19.02 -23.56 7.20
CA GLN A 338 -19.95 -24.36 8.00
C GLN A 338 -21.42 -24.03 7.69
N THR A 339 -21.74 -22.75 7.53
CA THR A 339 -23.09 -22.30 7.18
C THR A 339 -23.50 -22.80 5.80
N SER A 340 -22.60 -22.70 4.81
CA SER A 340 -22.88 -23.21 3.46
C SER A 340 -23.08 -24.72 3.43
N LEU A 341 -22.29 -25.47 4.20
CA LEU A 341 -22.46 -26.93 4.32
C LEU A 341 -23.80 -27.29 4.97
N ASN A 342 -24.17 -26.58 6.04
CA ASN A 342 -25.45 -26.78 6.72
C ASN A 342 -26.64 -26.46 5.80
N ALA A 343 -26.53 -25.40 4.99
CA ALA A 343 -27.57 -25.03 4.03
C ALA A 343 -27.73 -26.05 2.89
N LYS A 344 -26.65 -26.69 2.45
CA LYS A 344 -26.72 -27.78 1.44
C LYS A 344 -27.28 -29.09 2.00
N ALA A 345 -27.29 -29.25 3.31
CA ALA A 345 -27.78 -30.45 3.98
C ALA A 345 -29.30 -30.45 4.18
N THR A 346 -30.09 -29.76 3.33
CA THR A 346 -31.57 -29.78 3.39
C THR A 346 -32.06 -31.21 3.30
N LYS A 347 -32.37 -31.79 4.45
CA LYS A 347 -32.70 -33.19 4.62
C LYS A 347 -34.14 -33.39 4.17
N LEU A 348 -34.37 -34.31 3.22
CA LEU A 348 -35.70 -34.77 2.84
C LEU A 348 -36.53 -35.07 4.10
N VAL A 349 -37.56 -34.27 4.35
CA VAL A 349 -38.52 -34.55 5.44
C VAL A 349 -39.57 -35.48 4.89
N VAL A 350 -39.81 -36.59 5.57
CA VAL A 350 -40.84 -37.58 5.18
C VAL A 350 -41.82 -37.72 6.34
N ARG A 351 -43.12 -37.62 6.03
CA ARG A 351 -44.21 -37.95 6.94
C ARG A 351 -45.02 -39.07 6.35
N GLN A 352 -45.13 -40.17 7.09
CA GLN A 352 -45.98 -41.30 6.74
C GLN A 352 -47.03 -41.50 7.82
N ALA A 353 -48.25 -41.77 7.41
CA ALA A 353 -49.35 -42.07 8.32
C ALA A 353 -50.21 -43.19 7.75
N TRP A 354 -50.76 -43.99 8.66
CA TRP A 354 -51.74 -45.02 8.38
C TRP A 354 -52.98 -44.74 9.21
N ILE A 355 -54.15 -44.87 8.58
CA ILE A 355 -55.43 -44.89 9.27
C ILE A 355 -55.96 -46.32 9.14
N THR A 356 -56.08 -46.99 10.28
CA THR A 356 -56.44 -48.42 10.41
C THR A 356 -57.75 -48.64 11.17
N SER A 357 -58.39 -47.56 11.60
CA SER A 357 -59.71 -47.54 12.24
C SER A 357 -60.44 -46.24 11.90
N GLY A 358 -60.79 -46.08 10.62
CA GLY A 358 -61.45 -44.87 10.11
C GLY A 358 -62.30 -45.11 8.87
N ASP A 359 -62.86 -46.32 8.69
CA ASP A 359 -63.75 -46.60 7.57
C ASP A 359 -64.88 -45.56 7.50
N VAL A 360 -65.13 -45.04 6.30
CA VAL A 360 -66.25 -44.14 6.04
C VAL A 360 -67.19 -44.83 5.06
N SER A 361 -68.28 -45.36 5.60
CA SER A 361 -69.33 -46.05 4.83
C SER A 361 -70.72 -45.73 5.41
N PRO A 362 -71.61 -45.10 4.63
CA PRO A 362 -71.33 -44.43 3.37
C PRO A 362 -70.47 -43.17 3.56
N LEU A 363 -69.88 -42.64 2.49
CA LEU A 363 -69.32 -41.28 2.48
C LEU A 363 -70.42 -40.25 2.83
N PRO A 364 -70.07 -39.10 3.45
CA PRO A 364 -71.06 -38.10 3.84
C PRO A 364 -71.80 -37.52 2.61
N ASN A 365 -73.08 -37.16 2.81
CA ASN A 365 -73.81 -36.38 1.82
C ASN A 365 -73.39 -34.90 1.93
N THR A 366 -72.70 -34.41 0.92
CA THR A 366 -72.15 -33.05 0.88
C THR A 366 -73.05 -32.08 0.10
N SER A 367 -74.24 -32.51 -0.32
CA SER A 367 -75.19 -31.72 -1.12
C SER A 367 -74.55 -31.09 -2.37
N GLY A 368 -73.67 -31.84 -3.04
CA GLY A 368 -72.98 -31.39 -4.25
C GLY A 368 -71.81 -30.42 -4.02
N THR A 369 -71.48 -30.10 -2.77
CA THR A 369 -70.33 -29.25 -2.42
C THR A 369 -69.10 -30.08 -2.06
N TRP A 370 -67.90 -29.53 -2.24
CA TRP A 370 -66.67 -30.15 -1.77
C TRP A 370 -66.46 -29.83 -0.29
N GLN A 371 -66.25 -30.88 0.51
CA GLN A 371 -66.07 -30.77 1.96
C GLN A 371 -64.84 -31.56 2.39
N ILE A 372 -64.13 -31.09 3.42
CA ILE A 372 -63.03 -31.84 4.03
C ILE A 372 -63.60 -33.08 4.72
N LEU A 373 -63.03 -34.26 4.43
CA LEU A 373 -63.37 -35.50 5.11
C LEU A 373 -62.66 -35.55 6.46
N THR A 374 -63.43 -35.39 7.54
CA THR A 374 -62.90 -35.39 8.91
C THR A 374 -62.12 -36.66 9.22
N GLY A 375 -60.97 -36.51 9.87
CA GLY A 375 -60.08 -37.62 10.24
C GLY A 375 -59.03 -37.97 9.20
N PHE A 376 -59.06 -37.35 8.01
CA PHE A 376 -58.12 -37.60 6.92
C PHE A 376 -57.27 -36.35 6.64
N GLU A 377 -56.33 -36.07 7.53
CA GLU A 377 -55.39 -34.95 7.43
C GLU A 377 -53.95 -35.38 7.76
N LEU A 378 -52.96 -34.74 7.13
CA LEU A 378 -51.53 -34.97 7.41
C LEU A 378 -50.74 -33.68 7.24
N SER A 379 -50.07 -33.26 8.30
CA SER A 379 -49.18 -32.10 8.27
C SER A 379 -47.72 -32.50 8.08
N ILE A 380 -47.03 -31.79 7.18
CA ILE A 380 -45.58 -31.85 7.01
C ILE A 380 -44.96 -30.46 7.22
N PRO A 381 -43.91 -30.32 8.04
CA PRO A 381 -43.19 -29.06 8.17
C PRO A 381 -42.68 -28.58 6.80
N ALA A 382 -42.93 -27.31 6.47
CA ALA A 382 -42.53 -26.71 5.21
C ALA A 382 -42.44 -25.18 5.32
N GLN A 383 -41.67 -24.58 4.41
CA GLN A 383 -41.52 -23.14 4.25
C GLN A 383 -41.90 -22.73 2.83
N ALA A 384 -42.21 -21.45 2.63
CA ALA A 384 -42.44 -20.94 1.28
C ALA A 384 -41.15 -21.10 0.44
N GLY A 385 -41.28 -21.63 -0.78
CA GLY A 385 -40.15 -22.02 -1.64
C GLY A 385 -39.81 -23.50 -1.58
N ASP A 386 -40.29 -24.24 -0.57
CA ASP A 386 -40.09 -25.69 -0.51
C ASP A 386 -40.87 -26.43 -1.60
N TYR A 387 -40.32 -27.51 -2.14
CA TYR A 387 -41.09 -28.44 -2.98
C TYR A 387 -41.63 -29.60 -2.15
N VAL A 388 -42.95 -29.73 -2.10
CA VAL A 388 -43.64 -30.78 -1.33
C VAL A 388 -44.43 -31.71 -2.25
N GLU A 389 -44.55 -32.97 -1.86
CA GLU A 389 -45.29 -34.01 -2.58
C GLU A 389 -46.20 -34.80 -1.65
N LEU A 390 -47.37 -35.21 -2.16
CA LEU A 390 -48.25 -36.17 -1.49
C LEU A 390 -48.46 -37.43 -2.34
N ALA A 391 -48.32 -38.58 -1.70
CA ALA A 391 -48.75 -39.89 -2.21
C ALA A 391 -49.80 -40.49 -1.29
N VAL A 392 -50.83 -41.08 -1.90
CA VAL A 392 -51.95 -41.72 -1.20
C VAL A 392 -52.19 -43.11 -1.78
N ASN A 393 -52.49 -44.07 -0.91
CA ASN A 393 -53.00 -45.37 -1.29
C ASN A 393 -54.13 -45.78 -0.35
N ALA A 394 -55.32 -46.08 -0.89
CA ALA A 394 -56.43 -46.61 -0.12
C ALA A 394 -57.40 -47.43 -0.98
N LEU A 395 -58.17 -48.31 -0.34
CA LEU A 395 -59.27 -49.02 -1.00
C LEU A 395 -60.52 -48.16 -0.97
N ARG A 396 -61.01 -47.80 -2.16
CA ARG A 396 -62.27 -47.08 -2.35
C ARG A 396 -63.25 -47.97 -3.12
N LEU A 397 -64.50 -47.97 -2.69
CA LEU A 397 -65.58 -48.71 -3.33
C LEU A 397 -66.71 -47.75 -3.67
N ASP A 398 -66.90 -47.47 -4.95
CA ASP A 398 -68.05 -46.71 -5.46
C ASP A 398 -68.71 -47.50 -6.59
N SER A 399 -69.85 -48.11 -6.30
CA SER A 399 -70.69 -48.82 -7.28
C SER A 399 -71.75 -47.93 -7.93
N THR A 400 -71.84 -46.66 -7.53
CA THR A 400 -72.92 -45.73 -7.92
C THR A 400 -72.45 -44.57 -8.80
N GLY A 401 -71.14 -44.29 -8.83
CA GLY A 401 -70.55 -43.23 -9.63
C GLY A 401 -70.85 -41.81 -9.14
N ASN A 402 -71.38 -41.67 -7.92
CA ASN A 402 -71.87 -40.42 -7.35
C ASN A 402 -71.03 -39.92 -6.16
N SER A 403 -69.80 -40.42 -6.02
CA SER A 403 -68.83 -39.89 -5.09
C SER A 403 -67.54 -39.49 -5.80
N TRP A 404 -66.97 -38.35 -5.40
CA TRP A 404 -65.76 -37.78 -5.95
C TRP A 404 -64.82 -37.41 -4.81
N MET A 405 -63.52 -37.58 -5.05
CA MET A 405 -62.49 -37.31 -4.07
C MET A 405 -61.33 -36.56 -4.69
N ASP A 406 -60.71 -35.73 -3.88
CA ASP A 406 -59.50 -34.99 -4.23
C ASP A 406 -58.65 -34.83 -2.98
N GLN A 407 -57.37 -34.57 -3.16
CA GLN A 407 -56.48 -34.19 -2.07
C GLN A 407 -56.25 -32.69 -2.14
N GLY A 408 -56.29 -32.03 -0.99
CA GLY A 408 -56.09 -30.60 -0.92
C GLY A 408 -55.13 -30.18 0.18
N VAL A 409 -54.74 -28.92 0.15
CA VAL A 409 -54.06 -28.21 1.22
C VAL A 409 -55.09 -27.37 1.94
N VAL A 410 -55.16 -27.50 3.26
CA VAL A 410 -56.06 -26.73 4.12
C VAL A 410 -55.26 -25.70 4.92
N VAL A 411 -55.79 -24.49 5.01
CA VAL A 411 -55.33 -23.45 5.92
C VAL A 411 -56.51 -22.99 6.76
N GLY A 412 -56.40 -23.07 8.09
CA GLY A 412 -57.53 -22.88 8.99
C GLY A 412 -58.62 -23.92 8.76
N THR A 413 -59.73 -23.54 8.13
CA THR A 413 -60.86 -24.45 7.83
C THR A 413 -61.17 -24.56 6.34
N SER A 414 -60.38 -23.91 5.48
CA SER A 414 -60.65 -23.79 4.05
C SER A 414 -59.58 -24.52 3.23
N VAL A 415 -60.01 -25.26 2.20
CA VAL A 415 -59.08 -25.82 1.22
C VAL A 415 -58.61 -24.68 0.31
N VAL A 416 -57.32 -24.38 0.37
CA VAL A 416 -56.68 -23.29 -0.39
C VAL A 416 -56.10 -23.78 -1.72
N ARG A 417 -55.85 -25.09 -1.82
CA ARG A 417 -55.33 -25.73 -3.04
C ARG A 417 -55.86 -27.15 -3.15
N TYR A 418 -56.37 -27.50 -4.32
CA TYR A 418 -56.67 -28.87 -4.72
C TYR A 418 -55.54 -29.40 -5.60
N LEU A 419 -55.07 -30.62 -5.36
CA LEU A 419 -53.95 -31.21 -6.10
C LEU A 419 -54.34 -31.59 -7.53
N SER A 420 -55.63 -31.74 -7.84
CA SER A 420 -56.09 -31.99 -9.21
C SER A 420 -55.95 -30.78 -10.13
N SER A 421 -56.03 -29.56 -9.58
CA SER A 421 -56.09 -28.30 -10.36
C SER A 421 -54.95 -27.33 -10.04
N GLY A 422 -54.30 -27.49 -8.89
CA GLY A 422 -53.31 -26.55 -8.38
C GLY A 422 -53.91 -25.25 -7.82
N SER A 423 -55.24 -25.15 -7.66
CA SER A 423 -55.94 -23.92 -7.24
C SER A 423 -56.94 -24.17 -6.11
N ALA A 424 -57.55 -23.11 -5.56
CA ALA A 424 -58.62 -23.22 -4.55
C ALA A 424 -59.92 -23.87 -5.07
N THR A 425 -60.02 -24.11 -6.38
CA THR A 425 -61.16 -24.79 -7.00
C THR A 425 -60.71 -26.17 -7.49
N PRO A 426 -61.36 -27.27 -7.10
CA PRO A 426 -61.01 -28.60 -7.58
C PRO A 426 -61.27 -28.76 -9.08
N GLY A 427 -60.70 -29.79 -9.67
CA GLY A 427 -61.12 -30.25 -11.00
C GLY A 427 -62.61 -30.63 -11.00
N PHE A 428 -63.24 -30.67 -12.17
CA PHE A 428 -64.69 -30.91 -12.31
C PHE A 428 -65.20 -32.12 -11.50
N GLU A 429 -64.42 -33.21 -11.50
CA GLU A 429 -64.69 -34.44 -10.75
C GLU A 429 -63.64 -34.75 -9.66
N GLY A 430 -62.77 -33.79 -9.31
CA GLY A 430 -61.62 -34.02 -8.43
C GLY A 430 -60.41 -34.58 -9.16
N ASP A 431 -59.60 -35.39 -8.47
CA ASP A 431 -58.38 -35.97 -9.03
C ASP A 431 -58.69 -37.21 -9.90
N PRO A 432 -58.31 -37.24 -11.20
CA PRO A 432 -58.60 -38.35 -12.12
C PRO A 432 -58.14 -39.74 -11.65
N GLY A 433 -57.05 -39.82 -10.86
CA GLY A 433 -56.58 -41.11 -10.30
C GLY A 433 -57.43 -41.60 -9.13
N TRP A 434 -58.34 -40.77 -8.63
CA TRP A 434 -59.25 -41.03 -7.53
C TRP A 434 -60.73 -40.88 -7.94
N THR A 435 -61.01 -40.46 -9.18
CA THR A 435 -62.35 -40.42 -9.74
C THR A 435 -62.85 -41.83 -10.07
N ARG A 436 -64.09 -42.14 -9.65
CA ARG A 436 -64.90 -43.33 -10.02
C ARG A 436 -64.15 -44.69 -10.09
N GLY A 437 -64.46 -45.61 -9.17
CA GLY A 437 -63.94 -46.99 -9.26
C GLY A 437 -64.18 -47.81 -7.98
N SER A 438 -64.13 -49.14 -8.13
CA SER A 438 -64.12 -50.08 -7.01
C SER A 438 -62.78 -50.82 -7.02
N GLY A 439 -61.85 -50.41 -6.15
CA GLY A 439 -60.50 -50.95 -6.11
C GLY A 439 -59.53 -50.06 -5.34
N TYR A 440 -58.27 -50.48 -5.30
CA TYR A 440 -57.21 -49.67 -4.71
C TYR A 440 -56.95 -48.44 -5.59
N ALA A 441 -57.22 -47.27 -5.03
CA ALA A 441 -56.79 -46.01 -5.61
C ALA A 441 -55.38 -45.73 -5.11
N SER A 442 -54.37 -45.98 -5.95
CA SER A 442 -52.98 -45.67 -5.67
C SER A 442 -52.50 -44.50 -6.52
N LYS A 443 -51.88 -43.49 -5.89
CA LYS A 443 -51.03 -42.54 -6.62
C LYS A 443 -49.64 -43.15 -6.82
N SER A 444 -49.43 -43.81 -7.96
CA SER A 444 -48.10 -44.31 -8.36
C SER A 444 -47.13 -43.18 -8.71
N ALA A 445 -47.65 -41.99 -9.06
CA ALA A 445 -46.89 -40.75 -9.24
C ALA A 445 -47.35 -39.72 -8.19
N PRO A 446 -46.49 -39.28 -7.26
CA PRO A 446 -46.83 -38.21 -6.32
C PRO A 446 -47.16 -36.91 -7.06
N ARG A 447 -48.12 -36.14 -6.53
CA ARG A 447 -48.40 -34.77 -7.01
C ARG A 447 -47.68 -33.81 -6.08
N GLY A 448 -46.76 -33.03 -6.64
CA GLY A 448 -46.03 -32.03 -5.89
C GLY A 448 -46.27 -30.61 -6.37
N PHE A 449 -45.93 -29.66 -5.52
CA PHE A 449 -45.99 -28.23 -5.80
C PHE A 449 -44.94 -27.47 -4.98
N THR A 450 -44.55 -26.30 -5.47
CA THR A 450 -43.74 -25.35 -4.70
C THR A 450 -44.65 -24.59 -3.74
N VAL A 451 -44.35 -24.68 -2.45
CA VAL A 451 -45.12 -24.08 -1.36
C VAL A 451 -45.05 -22.57 -1.46
N THR A 452 -46.21 -21.92 -1.41
CA THR A 452 -46.32 -20.47 -1.24
C THR A 452 -46.74 -20.13 0.19
N SER A 453 -46.61 -18.87 0.60
CA SER A 453 -47.07 -18.44 1.92
C SER A 453 -48.56 -18.72 2.18
N GLY A 454 -49.38 -18.75 1.12
CA GLY A 454 -50.81 -19.08 1.20
C GLY A 454 -51.12 -20.56 1.40
N ASP A 455 -50.12 -21.46 1.27
CA ASP A 455 -50.27 -22.91 1.48
C ASP A 455 -49.90 -23.34 2.92
N LEU A 456 -49.44 -22.40 3.75
CA LEU A 456 -48.90 -22.68 5.08
C LEU A 456 -49.95 -22.47 6.17
N ASP A 457 -50.12 -23.48 7.02
CA ASP A 457 -50.93 -23.43 8.23
C ASP A 457 -50.02 -23.65 9.44
N ASN A 458 -49.76 -22.59 10.21
CA ASN A 458 -48.85 -22.59 11.36
C ASN A 458 -47.45 -23.19 11.06
N GLY A 459 -46.88 -22.88 9.88
CA GLY A 459 -45.53 -23.32 9.48
C GLY A 459 -45.45 -24.74 8.93
N ALA A 460 -46.59 -25.33 8.52
CA ALA A 460 -46.65 -26.62 7.85
C ALA A 460 -47.61 -26.59 6.66
N VAL A 461 -47.38 -27.47 5.69
CA VAL A 461 -48.41 -27.80 4.71
C VAL A 461 -49.29 -28.88 5.34
N ARG A 462 -50.59 -28.61 5.49
CA ARG A 462 -51.58 -29.56 6.00
C ARG A 462 -52.39 -30.11 4.83
N PHE A 463 -52.12 -31.36 4.49
CA PHE A 463 -52.89 -32.09 3.50
C PHE A 463 -54.21 -32.58 4.08
N CYS A 464 -55.26 -32.60 3.27
CA CYS A 464 -56.57 -33.13 3.61
C CYS A 464 -57.16 -33.93 2.44
N LEU A 465 -58.12 -34.79 2.74
CA LEU A 465 -58.93 -35.46 1.74
C LEU A 465 -60.24 -34.68 1.65
N ALA A 466 -60.61 -34.25 0.45
CA ALA A 466 -61.87 -33.60 0.18
C ALA A 466 -62.80 -34.58 -0.54
N VAL A 467 -64.09 -34.50 -0.24
CA VAL A 467 -65.13 -35.36 -0.81
C VAL A 467 -66.30 -34.51 -1.31
N LYS A 468 -66.90 -34.96 -2.40
CA LYS A 468 -68.22 -34.53 -2.88
C LYS A 468 -69.04 -35.80 -3.10
N SER A 469 -70.13 -36.00 -2.39
CA SER A 469 -70.94 -37.23 -2.49
C SER A 469 -72.40 -36.98 -2.11
N ASN A 470 -73.31 -37.82 -2.62
CA ASN A 470 -74.73 -37.82 -2.23
C ASN A 470 -75.04 -38.87 -1.14
N GLY A 471 -74.10 -39.16 -0.24
CA GLY A 471 -74.29 -40.19 0.77
C GLY A 471 -74.00 -41.61 0.24
N THR A 472 -73.11 -41.73 -0.74
CA THR A 472 -72.81 -42.98 -1.46
C THR A 472 -71.31 -43.26 -1.51
N GLY A 473 -70.94 -44.52 -1.72
CA GLY A 473 -69.54 -44.96 -1.77
C GLY A 473 -68.95 -45.23 -0.39
N THR A 474 -67.79 -45.89 -0.37
CA THR A 474 -67.05 -46.26 0.84
C THR A 474 -65.56 -45.94 0.66
N LEU A 475 -64.95 -45.33 1.68
CA LEU A 475 -63.51 -45.25 1.84
C LEU A 475 -63.10 -46.19 2.97
N ASN A 476 -62.28 -47.20 2.65
CA ASN A 476 -61.74 -48.09 3.67
C ASN A 476 -60.46 -47.50 4.25
N ALA A 477 -60.38 -47.55 5.57
CA ALA A 477 -59.24 -47.19 6.39
C ALA A 477 -59.25 -48.09 7.63
N SER A 478 -59.32 -49.41 7.41
CA SER A 478 -59.37 -50.44 8.45
C SER A 478 -58.02 -51.18 8.55
N THR A 479 -57.91 -52.12 9.49
CA THR A 479 -56.68 -52.92 9.65
C THR A 479 -56.41 -53.80 8.42
N ASN A 480 -57.45 -54.32 7.76
CA ASN A 480 -57.31 -55.15 6.56
C ASN A 480 -57.11 -54.31 5.29
N TYR A 481 -57.65 -53.09 5.27
CA TYR A 481 -57.57 -52.16 4.15
C TYR A 481 -57.15 -50.77 4.65
N PRO A 482 -55.88 -50.60 5.05
CA PRO A 482 -55.42 -49.37 5.64
C PRO A 482 -55.36 -48.25 4.61
N PHE A 483 -55.68 -47.05 5.06
CA PHE A 483 -55.45 -45.84 4.29
C PHE A 483 -54.04 -45.33 4.60
N TYR A 484 -53.21 -45.17 3.58
CA TYR A 484 -51.81 -44.78 3.72
C TYR A 484 -51.51 -43.48 3.00
N TRP A 485 -50.92 -42.52 3.72
CA TRP A 485 -50.37 -41.29 3.17
C TRP A 485 -48.87 -41.18 3.38
N ARG A 486 -48.20 -40.61 2.39
CA ARG A 486 -46.82 -40.14 2.49
C ARG A 486 -46.69 -38.74 1.92
N ALA A 487 -46.36 -37.80 2.79
CA ALA A 487 -45.90 -36.48 2.39
C ALA A 487 -44.37 -36.44 2.40
N ARG A 488 -43.78 -35.72 1.43
CA ARG A 488 -42.35 -35.45 1.34
C ARG A 488 -42.13 -33.96 1.16
N ASN A 489 -41.13 -33.42 1.84
CA ASN A 489 -40.64 -32.07 1.61
C ASN A 489 -39.16 -32.17 1.22
N PHE A 490 -38.86 -31.76 -0.01
CA PHE A 490 -37.53 -31.80 -0.61
C PHE A 490 -36.68 -30.57 -0.26
N GLY A 491 -37.25 -29.63 0.50
CA GLY A 491 -36.65 -28.34 0.81
C GLY A 491 -36.81 -27.33 -0.33
N SER A 492 -36.18 -26.16 -0.16
CA SER A 492 -36.24 -25.06 -1.12
C SER A 492 -35.80 -25.53 -2.50
N VAL A 493 -36.66 -25.33 -3.49
CA VAL A 493 -36.27 -25.39 -4.90
C VAL A 493 -35.71 -24.04 -5.33
N ALA A 494 -34.68 -24.08 -6.19
CA ALA A 494 -33.99 -22.89 -6.71
C ALA A 494 -34.80 -22.17 -7.79
#